data_AF-A0A3E2C8F3-F1
#
_entry.id   AF-A0A3E2C8F3-F1
#
_cell.length_a   1.000
_cell.length_b   1.000
_cell.length_c   1.000
_cell.angle_alpha   90.00
_cell.angle_beta   90.00
_cell.angle_gamma   90.00
#
_symmetry.space_group_name_H-M   'P 1'
#
loop_
_entity.id
_entity.type
_entity.pdbx_description
1 polymer ?
#
loop_
_entity_poly.entity_id
_entity_poly.type
_entity_poly.pdbx_seq_one_letter_code
_entity_poly.pdbx_strand_id
1 'polypeptide(L)'
;GPKGDLLEIFRIWNGGLGIWGGVILGSIAASALCTYKKYPISLLADAAAPSLLIAQGIGRLGNWFNQELYGAPTTLPWGLKLNYSAANAIGHSESCYDGLTCPEGTLFHPTFLYEMIWNFAGAALLISFGKVLKRKLKSGSEFVLYVMWYTAGRMWIESLRIDFSHTFLGIRINVWVSIVVFIISIIVFMILQNTHKSRTDLVNRLIDITADERERESQSNSNIKTKRLS
;
A
#
# COMPACT_ATOMS: atom_id res chain seq x y z
N GLY A 1 -15.25 -9.32 -20.03
CA GLY A 1 -14.36 -10.46 -19.77
C GLY A 1 -14.26 -11.38 -20.99
N PRO A 2 -14.05 -12.70 -20.82
CA PRO A 2 -13.70 -13.66 -21.89
C PRO A 2 -14.69 -13.75 -23.06
N LYS A 3 -15.90 -13.17 -22.91
CA LYS A 3 -16.96 -13.12 -23.92
C LYS A 3 -17.28 -11.71 -24.43
N GLY A 4 -16.51 -10.69 -24.04
CA GLY A 4 -16.72 -9.31 -24.48
C GLY A 4 -17.95 -8.59 -23.90
N ASP A 5 -18.60 -9.15 -22.88
CA ASP A 5 -19.78 -8.56 -22.25
C ASP A 5 -19.40 -7.35 -21.38
N LEU A 6 -19.91 -6.16 -21.75
CA LEU A 6 -19.67 -4.89 -21.06
C LEU A 6 -20.41 -4.81 -19.72
N LEU A 7 -21.47 -5.59 -19.50
CA LEU A 7 -22.19 -5.63 -18.23
C LEU A 7 -21.36 -6.20 -17.08
N GLU A 8 -20.29 -6.96 -17.38
CA GLU A 8 -19.38 -7.47 -16.36
C GLU A 8 -18.63 -6.36 -15.61
N ILE A 9 -18.49 -5.16 -16.19
CA ILE A 9 -17.82 -4.02 -15.54
C ILE A 9 -18.56 -3.60 -14.26
N PHE A 10 -19.89 -3.67 -14.24
CA PHE A 10 -20.70 -3.29 -13.07
C PHE A 10 -20.79 -4.40 -12.01
N ARG A 11 -20.37 -5.62 -12.34
CA ARG A 11 -20.44 -6.77 -11.44
C ARG A 11 -19.22 -6.79 -10.51
N ILE A 12 -19.07 -5.75 -9.70
CA ILE A 12 -17.95 -5.62 -8.73
C ILE A 12 -17.89 -6.75 -7.70
N TRP A 13 -19.01 -7.45 -7.46
CA TRP A 13 -19.12 -8.61 -6.58
C TRP A 13 -18.60 -9.91 -7.20
N ASN A 14 -18.36 -9.96 -8.52
CA ASN A 14 -17.76 -11.14 -9.17
C ASN A 14 -16.24 -11.22 -8.95
N GLY A 15 -15.66 -10.29 -8.19
CA GLY A 15 -14.21 -10.18 -8.02
C GLY A 15 -13.52 -9.55 -9.24
N GLY A 16 -12.19 -9.60 -9.28
CA GLY A 16 -11.39 -9.07 -10.40
C GLY A 16 -11.03 -7.58 -10.32
N LEU A 17 -11.21 -6.94 -9.15
CA LEU A 17 -10.73 -5.58 -8.93
C LEU A 17 -9.19 -5.55 -8.93
N GLY A 18 -8.61 -4.98 -9.98
CA GLY A 18 -7.17 -4.82 -10.09
C GLY A 18 -6.65 -3.74 -9.13
N ILE A 19 -5.70 -4.12 -8.26
CA ILE A 19 -5.04 -3.21 -7.31
C ILE A 19 -4.46 -1.98 -8.03
N TRP A 20 -3.85 -2.18 -9.22
CA TRP A 20 -3.30 -1.10 -10.04
C TRP A 20 -4.35 -0.05 -10.43
N GLY A 21 -5.57 -0.48 -10.77
CA GLY A 21 -6.66 0.44 -11.10
C GLY A 21 -7.04 1.31 -9.90
N GLY A 22 -7.17 0.69 -8.72
CA GLY A 22 -7.43 1.41 -7.47
C GLY A 22 -6.33 2.40 -7.11
N VAL A 23 -5.06 1.99 -7.23
CA VAL A 23 -3.90 2.86 -6.93
C VAL A 23 -3.83 4.04 -7.90
N ILE A 24 -3.98 3.81 -9.21
CA ILE A 24 -3.90 4.89 -10.21
C ILE A 24 -5.05 5.88 -10.03
N LEU A 25 -6.30 5.40 -10.02
CA LEU A 25 -7.48 6.27 -9.90
C LEU A 25 -7.49 6.99 -8.55
N GLY A 26 -7.13 6.30 -7.46
CA GLY A 26 -7.01 6.91 -6.14
C GLY A 26 -5.94 8.01 -6.10
N SER A 27 -4.79 7.77 -6.72
CA SER A 27 -3.70 8.77 -6.78
C SER A 27 -4.08 9.99 -7.62
N ILE A 28 -4.77 9.79 -8.75
CA ILE A 28 -5.27 10.88 -9.60
C ILE A 28 -6.32 11.70 -8.84
N ALA A 29 -7.30 11.05 -8.21
CA ALA A 29 -8.35 11.72 -7.45
C ALA A 29 -7.76 12.54 -6.29
N ALA A 30 -6.83 11.96 -5.53
CA ALA A 30 -6.13 12.66 -4.45
C ALA A 30 -5.33 13.87 -4.97
N SER A 31 -4.61 13.70 -6.08
CA SER A 31 -3.83 14.79 -6.70
C SER A 31 -4.71 15.91 -7.25
N ALA A 32 -5.82 15.56 -7.90
CA ALA A 32 -6.81 16.52 -8.40
C ALA A 32 -7.43 17.31 -7.25
N LEU A 33 -7.80 16.65 -6.15
CA LEU A 33 -8.33 17.30 -4.96
C LEU A 33 -7.32 18.25 -4.33
N CYS A 34 -6.07 17.81 -4.12
CA CYS A 34 -5.02 18.68 -3.59
C CYS A 34 -4.75 19.88 -4.49
N THR A 35 -4.79 19.69 -5.81
CA THR A 35 -4.60 20.79 -6.77
C THR A 35 -5.76 21.78 -6.71
N TYR A 36 -6.99 21.29 -6.68
CA TYR A 36 -8.20 22.10 -6.55
C TYR A 36 -8.21 22.91 -5.24
N LYS A 37 -7.81 22.28 -4.14
CA LYS A 37 -7.74 22.89 -2.80
C LYS A 37 -6.44 23.64 -2.51
N LYS A 38 -5.47 23.64 -3.43
CA LYS A 38 -4.11 24.19 -3.26
C LYS A 38 -3.36 23.60 -2.05
N TYR A 39 -3.73 22.41 -1.61
CA TYR A 39 -3.06 21.71 -0.52
C TYR A 39 -1.73 21.12 -1.00
N PRO A 40 -0.68 21.13 -0.14
CA PRO A 40 0.62 20.57 -0.51
C PRO A 40 0.55 19.04 -0.59
N ILE A 41 0.63 18.50 -1.81
CA ILE A 41 0.56 17.05 -2.11
C ILE A 41 1.59 16.25 -1.31
N SER A 42 2.77 16.82 -1.07
CA SER A 42 3.84 16.16 -0.31
C SER A 42 3.45 15.87 1.15
N LEU A 43 2.63 16.72 1.78
CA LEU A 43 2.11 16.44 3.13
C LEU A 43 1.05 15.33 3.11
N LEU A 44 0.22 15.27 2.07
CA LEU A 44 -0.73 14.19 1.90
C LEU A 44 0.00 12.85 1.70
N ALA A 45 1.02 12.81 0.85
CA ALA A 45 1.82 11.63 0.61
C ALA A 45 2.51 11.13 1.90
N ASP A 46 3.13 12.04 2.66
CA ASP A 46 3.73 11.73 3.97
C ASP A 46 2.70 11.14 4.95
N ALA A 47 1.49 11.73 5.02
CA ALA A 47 0.42 11.23 5.89
C ALA A 47 -0.16 9.88 5.42
N ALA A 48 -0.21 9.64 4.11
CA ALA A 48 -0.71 8.39 3.55
C ALA A 48 0.26 7.21 3.76
N ALA A 49 1.57 7.47 3.78
CA ALA A 49 2.62 6.45 3.85
C ALA A 49 2.42 5.37 4.94
N PRO A 50 2.28 5.70 6.25
CA PRO A 50 2.04 4.67 7.27
C PRO A 50 0.67 3.99 7.12
N SER A 51 -0.34 4.73 6.65
CA SER A 51 -1.69 4.20 6.44
C SER A 51 -1.72 3.14 5.33
N LEU A 52 -0.92 3.33 4.27
CA LEU A 52 -0.77 2.37 3.18
C LEU A 52 -0.18 1.05 3.67
N LEU A 53 0.85 1.09 4.52
CA LEU A 53 1.42 -0.13 5.10
C LEU A 53 0.41 -0.86 5.99
N ILE A 54 -0.34 -0.15 6.82
CA ILE A 54 -1.39 -0.76 7.65
C ILE A 54 -2.45 -1.43 6.76
N ALA A 55 -2.93 -0.73 5.73
CA ALA A 55 -3.90 -1.27 4.78
C ALA A 55 -3.38 -2.52 4.05
N GLN A 56 -2.12 -2.50 3.60
CA GLN A 56 -1.46 -3.66 3.00
C GLN A 56 -1.36 -4.83 3.97
N GLY A 57 -0.97 -4.58 5.23
CA GLY A 57 -0.89 -5.59 6.28
C GLY A 57 -2.24 -6.26 6.56
N ILE A 58 -3.31 -5.47 6.70
CA ILE A 58 -4.67 -5.99 6.90
C ILE A 58 -5.12 -6.78 5.66
N GLY A 59 -4.82 -6.30 4.45
CA GLY A 59 -5.13 -7.00 3.20
C GLY A 59 -4.56 -8.42 3.13
N ARG A 60 -3.43 -8.69 3.81
CA ARG A 60 -2.83 -10.04 3.88
C ARG A 60 -3.65 -11.04 4.69
N LEU A 61 -4.55 -10.59 5.55
CA LEU A 61 -5.51 -11.49 6.20
C LEU A 61 -6.44 -12.16 5.18
N GLY A 62 -6.78 -11.46 4.09
CA GLY A 62 -7.51 -12.06 2.98
C GLY A 62 -6.80 -13.27 2.39
N ASN A 63 -5.46 -13.20 2.27
CA ASN A 63 -4.67 -14.33 1.75
C ASN A 63 -4.66 -15.53 2.71
N TRP A 64 -4.76 -15.29 4.02
CA TRP A 64 -4.90 -16.36 5.01
C TRP A 64 -6.26 -17.07 4.91
N PHE A 65 -7.35 -16.30 4.81
CA PHE A 65 -8.69 -16.86 4.65
C PHE A 65 -8.89 -17.57 3.30
N ASN A 66 -8.31 -17.01 2.23
CA ASN A 66 -8.39 -17.57 0.87
C ASN A 66 -7.40 -18.71 0.64
N GLN A 67 -6.45 -18.94 1.55
CA GLN A 67 -5.34 -19.88 1.39
C GLN A 67 -4.60 -19.72 0.05
N GLU A 68 -4.22 -18.49 -0.27
CA GLU A 68 -3.50 -18.14 -1.50
C GLU A 68 -2.15 -17.50 -1.19
N LEU A 69 -1.23 -17.52 -2.17
CA LEU A 69 0.04 -16.78 -2.14
C LEU A 69 1.00 -17.15 -0.98
N TYR A 70 0.99 -18.39 -0.51
CA TYR A 70 1.95 -18.94 0.46
C TYR A 70 3.34 -19.18 -0.15
N GLY A 71 4.37 -19.33 0.69
CA GLY A 71 5.76 -19.50 0.24
C GLY A 71 6.16 -20.95 -0.02
N ALA A 72 7.47 -21.19 -0.16
CA ALA A 72 8.03 -22.53 -0.39
C ALA A 72 7.63 -23.56 0.69
N PRO A 73 7.63 -24.86 0.36
CA PRO A 73 7.62 -25.93 1.35
C PRO A 73 8.72 -25.73 2.40
N THR A 74 8.38 -25.95 3.67
CA THR A 74 9.26 -25.72 4.80
C THR A 74 9.12 -26.81 5.84
N THR A 75 10.15 -27.02 6.66
CA THR A 75 10.11 -27.95 7.80
C THR A 75 10.08 -27.20 9.14
N LEU A 76 9.93 -25.87 9.10
CA LEU A 76 9.93 -25.03 10.30
C LEU A 76 8.66 -25.25 11.15
N PRO A 77 8.76 -25.10 12.48
CA PRO A 77 7.66 -25.41 13.40
C PRO A 77 6.48 -24.44 13.30
N TRP A 78 6.66 -23.26 12.69
CA TRP A 78 5.59 -22.30 12.39
C TRP A 78 5.12 -22.37 10.93
N GLY A 79 5.46 -23.44 10.21
CA GLY A 79 4.98 -23.67 8.85
C GLY A 79 3.45 -23.73 8.81
N LEU A 80 2.87 -23.14 7.77
CA LEU A 80 1.44 -23.14 7.52
C LEU A 80 1.02 -24.45 6.88
N LYS A 81 0.09 -25.16 7.51
CA LYS A 81 -0.60 -26.30 6.91
C LYS A 81 -1.81 -25.79 6.12
N LEU A 82 -1.90 -26.18 4.85
CA LEU A 82 -3.04 -25.85 4.01
C LEU A 82 -4.21 -26.79 4.30
N ASN A 83 -5.43 -26.29 4.08
CA ASN A 83 -6.65 -27.07 4.16
C ASN A 83 -6.96 -27.64 2.77
N TYR A 84 -7.07 -28.97 2.72
CA TYR A 84 -7.36 -29.71 1.50
C TYR A 84 -8.84 -30.08 1.36
N SER A 85 -9.64 -29.82 2.41
CA SER A 85 -11.06 -30.12 2.43
C SER A 85 -11.88 -28.83 2.34
N ALA A 86 -12.80 -28.77 1.38
CA ALA A 86 -13.75 -27.68 1.18
C ALA A 86 -14.80 -27.53 2.32
N ALA A 87 -14.72 -28.38 3.35
CA ALA A 87 -15.65 -28.39 4.49
C ALA A 87 -15.27 -27.42 5.62
N ASN A 88 -14.12 -26.75 5.54
CA ASN A 88 -13.65 -25.83 6.59
C ASN A 88 -14.07 -24.38 6.32
N ALA A 89 -14.22 -23.59 7.39
CA ALA A 89 -14.54 -22.15 7.32
C ALA A 89 -13.44 -21.27 6.71
N ILE A 90 -12.27 -21.86 6.45
CA ILE A 90 -11.10 -21.25 5.81
C ILE A 90 -11.01 -21.91 4.43
N GLY A 91 -10.86 -21.12 3.37
CA GLY A 91 -10.86 -21.58 1.98
C GLY A 91 -9.87 -22.72 1.69
N HIS A 92 -9.99 -23.33 0.51
CA HIS A 92 -9.15 -24.46 0.09
C HIS A 92 -8.17 -24.05 -1.00
N SER A 93 -6.92 -24.52 -0.93
CA SER A 93 -5.97 -24.30 -2.03
C SER A 93 -6.16 -25.38 -3.10
N GLU A 94 -6.55 -24.99 -4.31
CA GLU A 94 -6.78 -25.94 -5.42
C GLU A 94 -5.50 -26.39 -6.12
N SER A 95 -4.42 -25.62 -6.04
CA SER A 95 -3.18 -25.87 -6.78
C SER A 95 -1.94 -25.41 -6.01
N CYS A 96 -0.88 -26.22 -6.09
CA CYS A 96 0.45 -25.93 -5.56
C CYS A 96 1.25 -25.05 -6.54
N TYR A 97 2.44 -24.60 -6.11
CA TYR A 97 3.34 -23.76 -6.92
C TYR A 97 3.72 -24.38 -8.28
N ASP A 98 3.70 -25.71 -8.40
CA ASP A 98 3.96 -26.47 -9.64
C ASP A 98 2.71 -26.66 -10.53
N GLY A 99 1.57 -26.06 -10.17
CA GLY A 99 0.28 -26.29 -10.86
C GLY A 99 -0.32 -27.68 -10.60
N LEU A 100 0.33 -28.50 -9.79
CA LEU A 100 -0.09 -29.82 -9.34
C LEU A 100 -0.81 -29.75 -7.99
N THR A 101 -1.43 -30.83 -7.55
CA THR A 101 -2.00 -30.93 -6.20
C THR A 101 -0.89 -30.94 -5.15
N CYS A 102 -1.01 -30.10 -4.11
CA CYS A 102 -0.03 -30.08 -3.02
C CYS A 102 -0.02 -31.42 -2.28
N PRO A 103 1.15 -32.00 -1.94
CA PRO A 103 1.21 -33.23 -1.16
C PRO A 103 0.61 -33.00 0.24
N GLU A 104 -0.24 -33.92 0.69
CA GLU A 104 -0.88 -33.85 2.01
C GLU A 104 0.18 -33.83 3.13
N GLY A 105 0.00 -32.92 4.09
CA GLY A 105 0.90 -32.80 5.26
C GLY A 105 2.14 -31.93 5.03
N THR A 106 2.31 -31.35 3.84
CA THR A 106 3.38 -30.38 3.59
C THR A 106 3.11 -29.07 4.33
N LEU A 107 4.13 -28.54 5.01
CA LEU A 107 4.09 -27.22 5.62
C LEU A 107 4.68 -26.20 4.65
N PHE A 108 4.11 -25.01 4.61
CA PHE A 108 4.56 -23.91 3.74
C PHE A 108 4.98 -22.71 4.55
N HIS A 109 5.86 -21.87 4.00
CA HIS A 109 6.17 -20.59 4.64
C HIS A 109 4.92 -19.68 4.65
N PRO A 110 4.49 -19.16 5.81
CA PRO A 110 3.38 -18.22 5.90
C PRO A 110 3.82 -16.81 5.44
N THR A 111 4.03 -16.64 4.14
CA THR A 111 4.41 -15.36 3.52
C THR A 111 3.43 -14.24 3.84
N PHE A 112 2.13 -14.52 3.93
CA PHE A 112 1.12 -13.54 4.36
C PHE A 112 1.46 -12.96 5.75
N LEU A 113 1.90 -13.80 6.68
CA LEU A 113 2.25 -13.41 8.05
C LEU A 113 3.54 -12.60 8.04
N TYR A 114 4.54 -13.04 7.28
CA TYR A 114 5.80 -12.31 7.13
C TYR A 114 5.56 -10.91 6.53
N GLU A 115 4.74 -10.82 5.48
CA GLU A 115 4.34 -9.55 4.86
C GLU A 115 3.54 -8.68 5.83
N MET A 116 2.61 -9.26 6.59
CA MET A 116 1.81 -8.53 7.58
C MET A 116 2.69 -7.94 8.69
N ILE A 117 3.60 -8.73 9.26
CA ILE A 117 4.55 -8.28 10.29
C ILE A 117 5.47 -7.20 9.71
N TRP A 118 6.00 -7.38 8.50
CA TRP A 118 6.86 -6.40 7.85
C TRP A 118 6.15 -5.07 7.62
N ASN A 119 4.89 -5.12 7.19
CA ASN A 119 4.08 -3.92 6.96
C ASN A 119 3.77 -3.19 8.27
N PHE A 120 3.34 -3.89 9.32
CA PHE A 120 3.08 -3.25 10.62
C PHE A 120 4.35 -2.72 11.29
N ALA A 121 5.47 -3.43 11.18
CA ALA A 121 6.76 -2.96 11.64
C ALA A 121 7.17 -1.67 10.90
N GLY A 122 7.00 -1.63 9.57
CA GLY A 122 7.25 -0.44 8.77
C GLY A 122 6.34 0.73 9.15
N ALA A 123 5.05 0.48 9.38
CA ALA A 123 4.11 1.51 9.80
C ALA A 123 4.50 2.10 11.15
N ALA A 124 4.82 1.25 12.14
CA ALA A 124 5.28 1.68 13.45
C ALA A 124 6.59 2.48 13.36
N LEU A 125 7.51 2.05 12.50
CA LEU A 125 8.78 2.72 12.25
C LEU A 125 8.56 4.11 11.62
N LEU A 126 7.73 4.22 10.59
CA LEU A 126 7.41 5.49 9.94
C LEU A 126 6.69 6.46 10.88
N ILE A 127 5.74 5.98 11.69
CA ILE A 127 5.06 6.81 12.69
C ILE A 127 6.06 7.31 13.73
N SER A 128 6.96 6.45 14.20
CA SER A 128 7.99 6.81 15.17
C SER A 128 8.97 7.83 14.61
N PHE A 129 9.44 7.64 13.37
CA PHE A 129 10.27 8.63 12.68
C PHE A 129 9.53 9.92 12.43
N GLY A 130 8.26 9.89 12.02
CA GLY A 130 7.45 11.08 11.82
C GLY A 130 7.19 11.87 13.10
N LYS A 131 7.25 11.22 14.28
CA LYS A 131 7.18 11.89 15.58
C LYS A 131 8.52 12.49 16.01
N VAL A 132 9.60 11.75 15.87
CA VAL A 132 10.94 12.13 16.37
C VAL A 132 11.68 13.06 15.40
N LEU A 133 11.54 12.81 14.10
CA LEU A 133 12.30 13.46 13.02
C LEU A 133 11.47 14.51 12.26
N LYS A 134 10.25 14.80 12.73
CA LYS A 134 9.32 15.79 12.15
C LYS A 134 9.94 17.17 11.88
N ARG A 135 10.93 17.55 12.71
CA ARG A 135 11.63 18.84 12.65
C ARG A 135 12.86 18.84 11.74
N LYS A 136 13.37 17.66 11.38
CA LYS A 136 14.59 17.52 10.57
C LYS A 136 14.31 17.07 9.14
N LEU A 137 13.23 16.32 8.91
CA LEU A 137 12.88 15.82 7.59
C LEU A 137 12.12 16.87 6.77
N LYS A 138 12.52 17.00 5.50
CA LYS A 138 11.78 17.78 4.50
C LYS A 138 10.49 17.06 4.09
N SER A 139 9.51 17.80 3.59
CA SER A 139 8.23 17.20 3.17
C SER A 139 8.41 16.28 1.96
N GLY A 140 7.72 15.14 1.97
CA GLY A 140 7.83 14.05 0.99
C GLY A 140 8.78 12.93 1.44
N SER A 141 9.55 13.13 2.51
CA SER A 141 10.54 12.16 2.99
C SER A 141 9.90 10.88 3.53
N GLU A 142 8.75 10.98 4.21
CA GLU A 142 8.09 9.81 4.83
C GLU A 142 7.52 8.89 3.76
N PHE A 143 6.98 9.46 2.69
CA PHE A 143 6.53 8.68 1.54
C PHE A 143 7.67 7.96 0.83
N VAL A 144 8.82 8.61 0.65
CA VAL A 144 9.98 7.96 0.03
C VAL A 144 10.55 6.85 0.92
N LEU A 145 10.60 7.06 2.24
CA LEU A 145 10.97 6.01 3.19
C LEU A 145 10.01 4.82 3.14
N TYR A 146 8.71 5.06 2.94
CA TYR A 146 7.74 4.00 2.67
C TYR A 146 8.08 3.21 1.41
N VAL A 147 8.39 3.88 0.28
CA VAL A 147 8.76 3.18 -0.96
C VAL A 147 10.02 2.33 -0.77
N MET A 148 11.02 2.86 -0.06
CA MET A 148 12.23 2.11 0.29
C MET A 148 11.93 0.89 1.17
N TRP A 149 11.09 1.05 2.20
CA TRP A 149 10.69 -0.05 3.08
C TRP A 149 9.92 -1.14 2.34
N TYR A 150 8.98 -0.73 1.47
CA TYR A 150 8.15 -1.64 0.68
C TYR A 150 9.01 -2.44 -0.31
N THR A 151 9.90 -1.79 -1.05
CA THR A 151 10.79 -2.46 -2.00
C THR A 151 11.79 -3.39 -1.32
N ALA A 152 12.31 -3.03 -0.13
CA ALA A 152 13.13 -3.92 0.69
C ALA A 152 12.36 -5.18 1.12
N GLY A 153 11.14 -5.02 1.63
CA GLY A 153 10.27 -6.15 1.96
C GLY A 153 9.95 -7.01 0.74
N ARG A 154 9.69 -6.39 -0.41
CA ARG A 154 9.40 -7.10 -1.65
C ARG A 154 10.58 -7.95 -2.10
N MET A 155 11.81 -7.45 -2.01
CA MET A 155 13.00 -8.25 -2.30
C MET A 155 13.13 -9.46 -1.38
N TRP A 156 12.88 -9.28 -0.07
CA TRP A 156 12.97 -10.37 0.90
C TRP A 156 11.87 -11.43 0.72
N ILE A 157 10.63 -11.01 0.50
CA ILE A 157 9.51 -11.93 0.37
C ILE A 157 9.57 -12.67 -0.97
N GLU A 158 9.96 -11.99 -2.05
CA GLU A 158 10.07 -12.60 -3.38
C GLU A 158 11.19 -13.67 -3.43
N SER A 159 12.22 -13.58 -2.58
CA SER A 159 13.23 -14.64 -2.46
C SER A 159 12.74 -15.89 -1.73
N LEU A 160 11.66 -15.78 -0.92
CA LEU A 160 11.02 -16.89 -0.22
C LEU A 160 9.94 -17.60 -1.07
N ARG A 161 9.60 -17.05 -2.24
CA ARG A 161 8.57 -17.60 -3.14
C ARG A 161 9.20 -18.46 -4.24
N ILE A 162 8.54 -19.57 -4.57
CA ILE A 162 8.97 -20.52 -5.63
C ILE A 162 8.10 -20.43 -6.90
N ASP A 163 7.00 -19.66 -6.90
CA ASP A 163 6.07 -19.52 -8.04
C ASP A 163 6.74 -19.25 -9.41
N PHE A 164 6.12 -19.68 -10.51
CA PHE A 164 6.52 -19.37 -11.89
C PHE A 164 6.53 -17.85 -12.14
N SER A 165 7.70 -17.22 -12.06
CA SER A 165 7.90 -15.84 -12.49
C SER A 165 8.99 -15.80 -13.54
N HIS A 166 8.86 -14.90 -14.51
CA HIS A 166 9.91 -14.63 -15.48
C HIS A 166 11.21 -14.29 -14.74
N THR A 167 12.19 -15.18 -14.86
CA THR A 167 13.54 -14.99 -14.35
C THR A 167 14.38 -14.31 -15.40
N PHE A 168 15.04 -13.22 -15.03
CA PHE A 168 16.02 -12.52 -15.84
C PHE A 168 17.37 -12.59 -15.12
N LEU A 169 18.38 -13.16 -15.78
CA LEU A 169 19.71 -13.45 -15.18
C LEU A 169 19.64 -14.30 -13.89
N GLY A 170 18.76 -15.30 -13.85
CA GLY A 170 18.60 -16.18 -12.68
C GLY A 170 17.92 -15.54 -11.47
N ILE A 171 17.50 -14.28 -11.57
CA ILE A 171 16.78 -13.54 -10.53
C ILE A 171 15.39 -13.16 -11.06
N ARG A 172 14.37 -13.19 -10.19
CA ARG A 172 12.99 -12.84 -10.55
C ARG A 172 12.91 -11.37 -10.97
N ILE A 173 12.16 -11.06 -12.03
CA ILE A 173 12.00 -9.68 -12.54
C ILE A 173 11.48 -8.70 -11.48
N ASN A 174 10.62 -9.18 -10.57
CA ASN A 174 10.10 -8.40 -9.45
C ASN A 174 11.20 -7.92 -8.50
N VAL A 175 12.26 -8.72 -8.32
CA VAL A 175 13.43 -8.35 -7.50
C VAL A 175 14.21 -7.25 -8.22
N TRP A 176 14.45 -7.39 -9.53
CA TRP A 176 15.11 -6.36 -10.33
C TRP A 176 14.37 -5.02 -10.29
N VAL A 177 13.05 -5.05 -10.50
CA VAL A 177 12.22 -3.84 -10.40
C VAL A 177 12.31 -3.24 -9.00
N SER A 178 12.26 -4.07 -7.95
CA SER A 178 12.39 -3.59 -6.57
C SER A 178 13.75 -2.95 -6.30
N ILE A 179 14.85 -3.51 -6.81
CA ILE A 179 16.20 -2.94 -6.70
C ILE A 179 16.26 -1.56 -7.37
N VAL A 180 15.77 -1.46 -8.61
CA VAL A 180 15.79 -0.20 -9.37
C VAL A 180 14.96 0.86 -8.65
N VAL A 181 13.74 0.53 -8.22
CA VAL A 181 12.87 1.46 -7.49
C VAL A 181 13.49 1.85 -6.14
N PHE A 182 14.16 0.94 -5.44
CA PHE A 182 14.87 1.25 -4.19
C PHE A 182 16.00 2.25 -4.41
N ILE A 183 16.84 2.05 -5.45
CA ILE A 183 17.93 2.98 -5.79
C ILE A 183 17.39 4.36 -6.17
N ILE A 184 16.35 4.41 -7.02
CA ILE A 184 15.69 5.67 -7.39
C ILE A 184 15.15 6.36 -6.14
N SER A 185 14.55 5.61 -5.21
CA SER A 185 14.01 6.16 -3.97
C SER A 185 15.12 6.77 -3.09
N ILE A 186 16.30 6.16 -3.01
CA ILE A 186 17.45 6.75 -2.31
C ILE A 186 17.86 8.08 -2.94
N ILE A 187 17.97 8.13 -4.27
CA ILE A 187 18.35 9.34 -5.00
C ILE A 187 17.32 10.45 -4.76
N VAL A 188 16.03 10.13 -4.90
CA VAL A 188 14.93 11.06 -4.63
C VAL A 188 14.95 11.53 -3.18
N PHE A 189 15.20 10.64 -2.21
CA PHE A 189 15.33 11.01 -0.81
C PHE A 189 16.45 12.04 -0.60
N MET A 190 17.63 11.81 -1.17
CA MET A 190 18.76 12.74 -1.09
C MET A 190 18.43 14.11 -1.71
N ILE A 191 17.80 14.10 -2.89
CA ILE A 191 17.37 15.34 -3.57
C ILE A 191 16.33 16.10 -2.72
N LEU A 192 15.36 15.40 -2.13
CA LEU A 192 14.34 16.01 -1.29
C LEU A 192 14.95 16.68 -0.05
N GLN A 193 15.96 16.07 0.58
CA GLN A 193 16.62 16.70 1.74
C GLN A 193 17.32 18.02 1.36
N ASN A 194 17.82 18.14 0.13
CA ASN A 194 18.55 19.31 -0.34
C ASN A 194 17.64 20.42 -0.90
N THR A 195 16.54 20.06 -1.57
CA THR A 195 15.77 21.01 -2.40
C THR A 195 14.42 21.38 -1.80
N HIS A 196 13.79 20.50 -1.01
CA HIS A 196 12.40 20.69 -0.62
C HIS A 196 12.22 21.64 0.57
N LYS A 197 11.07 22.31 0.62
CA LYS A 197 10.71 23.22 1.71
C LYS A 197 10.61 22.47 3.04
N SER A 198 10.84 23.20 4.14
CA SER A 198 10.65 22.63 5.46
C SER A 198 9.21 22.15 5.61
N ARG A 199 9.03 21.00 6.27
CA ARG A 199 7.70 20.48 6.57
C ARG A 199 6.85 21.52 7.32
N THR A 200 7.47 22.26 8.23
CA THR A 200 6.81 23.31 9.02
C THR A 200 6.19 24.39 8.14
N ASP A 201 6.91 24.84 7.10
CA ASP A 201 6.42 25.90 6.20
C ASP A 201 5.18 25.46 5.43
N LEU A 202 5.17 24.20 4.97
CA LEU A 202 4.03 23.63 4.25
C LEU A 202 2.83 23.37 5.18
N VAL A 203 3.08 23.01 6.43
CA VAL A 203 2.04 22.85 7.44
C VAL A 203 1.39 24.20 7.75
N ASN A 204 2.19 25.25 7.95
CA ASN A 204 1.66 26.60 8.19
C ASN A 204 0.80 27.06 7.00
N ARG A 205 1.30 26.88 5.77
CA ARG A 205 0.51 27.18 4.55
C ARG A 205 -0.81 26.41 4.51
N LEU A 206 -0.82 25.14 4.92
CA LEU A 206 -2.06 24.35 4.95
C LEU A 206 -3.04 24.87 6.01
N ILE A 207 -2.54 25.29 7.18
CA ILE A 207 -3.34 25.91 8.23
C ILE A 207 -3.97 27.21 7.72
N ASP A 208 -3.21 28.06 7.03
CA ASP A 208 -3.71 29.32 6.49
C ASP A 208 -4.82 29.09 5.47
N ILE A 209 -4.62 28.16 4.51
CA ILE A 209 -5.64 27.83 3.50
C ILE A 209 -6.91 27.29 4.17
N THR A 210 -6.77 26.42 5.17
CA THR A 210 -7.93 25.82 5.84
C THR A 210 -8.66 26.80 6.77
N ALA A 211 -7.96 27.79 7.34
CA ALA A 211 -8.57 28.89 8.07
C ALA A 211 -9.42 29.76 7.13
N ASP A 212 -8.85 30.20 6.01
CA ASP A 212 -9.56 30.97 4.97
C ASP A 212 -10.82 30.26 4.47
N GLU A 213 -10.75 28.94 4.24
CA GLU A 213 -11.91 28.15 3.80
C GLU A 213 -13.03 28.13 4.85
N ARG A 214 -12.68 27.92 6.13
CA ARG A 214 -13.64 27.93 7.24
C ARG A 214 -14.32 29.29 7.40
N GLU A 215 -13.57 30.38 7.23
CA GLU A 215 -14.13 31.73 7.28
C GLU A 215 -15.15 31.95 6.16
N ARG A 216 -14.82 31.58 4.92
CA ARG A 216 -15.75 31.68 3.78
C ARG A 216 -17.01 30.83 3.96
N GLU A 217 -16.86 29.61 4.48
CA GLU A 217 -18.00 28.74 4.81
C GLU A 217 -18.89 29.35 5.89
N SER A 218 -18.30 29.96 6.93
CA SER A 218 -19.05 30.62 8.00
C SER A 218 -19.85 31.83 7.47
N GLN A 219 -19.27 32.63 6.59
CA GLN A 219 -19.92 33.78 5.95
C GLN A 219 -21.02 33.35 4.97
N SER A 220 -20.80 32.26 4.22
CA SER A 220 -21.83 31.69 3.36
C SER A 220 -23.03 31.21 4.17
N ASN A 221 -22.78 30.49 5.28
CA ASN A 221 -23.83 29.99 6.16
C ASN A 221 -24.60 31.10 6.89
N SER A 222 -23.93 32.17 7.32
CA SER A 222 -24.62 33.33 7.91
C SER A 222 -25.52 34.02 6.88
N ASN A 223 -25.03 34.23 5.65
CA ASN A 223 -25.81 34.81 4.56
C ASN A 223 -27.04 33.97 4.18
N ILE A 224 -26.91 32.64 4.17
CA ILE A 224 -28.05 31.73 3.94
C ILE A 224 -29.09 31.84 5.06
N LYS A 225 -28.66 31.94 6.32
CA LYS A 225 -29.58 32.13 7.46
C LYS A 225 -30.32 33.46 7.37
N THR A 226 -29.63 34.55 7.06
CA THR A 226 -30.25 35.88 6.90
C THR A 226 -31.30 35.87 5.79
N LYS A 227 -31.01 35.25 4.63
CA LYS A 227 -31.97 35.10 3.52
C LYS A 227 -33.18 34.21 3.83
N ARG A 228 -33.12 33.32 4.83
CA ARG A 228 -34.27 32.49 5.24
C ARG A 228 -35.18 33.18 6.25
N LEU A 229 -34.69 34.25 6.90
CA LEU A 229 -35.43 35.02 7.91
C LEU A 229 -36.11 36.26 7.33
N SER A 230 -35.73 36.67 6.12
CA SER A 230 -36.39 37.70 5.30
C SER A 230 -37.44 37.09 4.38
#